data_AF-A0A495SSQ3-F1
#
_entry.id   AF-A0A495SSQ3-F1
#
_cell.length_a   1.000
_cell.length_b   1.000
_cell.length_c   1.000
_cell.angle_alpha   90.00
_cell.angle_beta   90.00
_cell.angle_gamma   90.00
#
_symmetry.space_group_name_H-M   'P 1'
#
loop_
_entity.id
_entity.type
_entity.pdbx_description
1 polymer ?
#
loop_
_entity_poly.entity_id
_entity_poly.type
_entity_poly.pdbx_seq_one_letter_code
_entity_poly.pdbx_strand_id
1 'polypeptide(L)'
;MKHRIRGWTAALAATAAGVFGLSALAAADTAPPPAPPADASVAPPAVEDFSYPGASGISNVKLLRGDGGIMLADCSTPTQIQLWTRAPGNTDNKICFTAPAVTGYLALELPDVFAAQTAGRAVRVGLTAAGASQSTDVPKDGFTGVGEGLGQAPTTVVELRVTG
;
A
#
# COMPACT_ATOMS: atom_id res chain seq x y z
N MET A 1 52.58 -16.47 -7.69
CA MET A 1 52.07 -17.81 -7.27
C MET A 1 50.55 -17.74 -7.28
N LYS A 2 49.75 -18.50 -8.06
CA LYS A 2 49.58 -19.96 -8.16
C LYS A 2 49.26 -20.63 -6.82
N HIS A 3 48.08 -21.28 -6.74
CA HIS A 3 47.60 -22.43 -5.92
C HIS A 3 46.13 -22.21 -5.50
N ARG A 4 45.19 -23.17 -5.57
CA ARG A 4 45.14 -24.48 -6.26
C ARG A 4 43.66 -24.97 -6.36
N ILE A 5 43.36 -25.87 -7.29
CA ILE A 5 42.01 -26.41 -7.57
C ILE A 5 41.73 -27.70 -6.77
N ARG A 6 40.50 -27.87 -6.26
CA ARG A 6 39.79 -29.14 -5.93
C ARG A 6 38.35 -28.78 -5.52
N GLY A 7 37.24 -29.29 -6.06
CA GLY A 7 37.00 -30.33 -7.05
C GLY A 7 36.84 -31.71 -6.42
N TRP A 8 35.61 -32.22 -6.27
CA TRP A 8 35.27 -33.64 -6.06
C TRP A 8 33.81 -33.95 -6.44
N THR A 9 33.62 -35.08 -7.12
CA THR A 9 32.34 -35.68 -7.54
C THR A 9 32.38 -37.19 -7.27
N ALA A 10 31.28 -37.75 -6.75
CA ALA A 10 30.91 -39.17 -6.73
C ALA A 10 29.41 -39.23 -6.32
N ALA A 11 28.42 -39.88 -6.97
CA ALA A 11 28.31 -41.05 -7.87
C ALA A 11 28.08 -42.40 -7.15
N LEU A 12 27.22 -43.26 -7.75
CA LEU A 12 26.80 -44.65 -7.35
C LEU A 12 25.76 -44.72 -6.20
N ALA A 13 24.88 -45.73 -6.02
CA ALA A 13 24.37 -46.91 -6.79
C ALA A 13 23.21 -47.59 -5.99
N ALA A 14 22.36 -48.52 -6.47
CA ALA A 14 21.80 -48.87 -7.80
C ALA A 14 20.70 -49.98 -7.69
N THR A 15 19.81 -50.09 -8.69
CA THR A 15 19.00 -51.28 -9.14
C THR A 15 18.13 -52.14 -8.19
N ALA A 16 16.89 -52.46 -8.64
CA ALA A 16 16.22 -53.77 -8.48
C ALA A 16 15.19 -54.00 -9.61
N ALA A 17 14.83 -55.26 -9.92
CA ALA A 17 14.02 -55.65 -11.09
C ALA A 17 12.91 -56.67 -10.77
N GLY A 18 11.90 -56.79 -11.66
CA GLY A 18 10.82 -57.80 -11.66
C GLY A 18 9.85 -57.54 -12.82
N VAL A 19 9.91 -58.24 -13.95
CA VAL A 19 9.38 -59.59 -14.30
C VAL A 19 7.87 -59.60 -14.69
N PHE A 20 7.62 -60.27 -15.83
CA PHE A 20 6.43 -60.36 -16.68
C PHE A 20 5.08 -60.75 -16.04
N GLY A 21 3.97 -60.37 -16.71
CA GLY A 21 2.64 -60.96 -16.48
C GLY A 21 1.52 -60.57 -17.48
N LEU A 22 1.20 -61.50 -18.39
CA LEU A 22 -0.09 -61.74 -19.08
C LEU A 22 -0.82 -60.64 -19.88
N SER A 23 -1.12 -60.96 -21.13
CA SER A 23 -2.10 -60.30 -22.01
C SER A 23 -3.50 -60.90 -21.86
N ALA A 24 -4.52 -60.05 -21.68
CA ALA A 24 -5.94 -60.40 -21.81
C ALA A 24 -6.63 -59.51 -22.84
N LEU A 25 -7.56 -60.07 -23.61
CA LEU A 25 -8.38 -59.39 -24.61
C LEU A 25 -9.82 -59.24 -24.09
N ALA A 26 -10.55 -58.30 -24.69
CA ALA A 26 -11.95 -57.90 -24.42
C ALA A 26 -12.17 -57.07 -23.14
N ALA A 27 -13.11 -56.11 -23.10
CA ALA A 27 -14.09 -55.68 -24.11
C ALA A 27 -14.09 -54.14 -24.28
N ALA A 28 -14.50 -53.66 -25.44
CA ALA A 28 -14.73 -52.23 -25.65
C ALA A 28 -16.11 -51.84 -25.11
N ASP A 29 -16.15 -51.26 -23.93
CA ASP A 29 -17.33 -50.57 -23.42
C ASP A 29 -17.14 -49.06 -23.63
N THR A 30 -17.88 -48.47 -24.59
CA THR A 30 -17.79 -47.05 -24.92
C THR A 30 -18.58 -46.19 -23.93
N ALA A 31 -18.17 -46.22 -22.67
CA ALA A 31 -18.50 -45.19 -21.70
C ALA A 31 -17.62 -43.94 -21.98
N PRO A 32 -18.18 -42.71 -21.94
CA PRO A 32 -17.36 -41.51 -21.98
C PRO A 32 -16.35 -41.51 -20.81
N PRO A 33 -15.09 -41.11 -21.03
CA PRO A 33 -14.14 -40.99 -19.92
C PRO A 33 -14.69 -40.00 -18.88
N PRO A 34 -14.48 -40.25 -17.58
CA PRO A 34 -14.87 -39.31 -16.54
C PRO A 34 -14.19 -37.96 -16.81
N ALA A 35 -14.96 -36.87 -16.69
CA ALA A 35 -14.42 -35.52 -16.86
C ALA A 35 -13.25 -35.30 -15.89
N PRO A 36 -12.17 -34.62 -16.33
CA PRO A 36 -11.06 -34.30 -15.43
C PRO A 36 -11.59 -33.48 -14.24
N PRO A 37 -11.02 -33.66 -13.03
CA PRO A 37 -11.41 -32.86 -11.87
C PRO A 37 -11.23 -31.38 -12.20
N ALA A 38 -12.23 -30.56 -11.88
CA ALA A 38 -12.15 -29.12 -12.06
C ALA A 38 -10.95 -28.57 -11.27
N ASP A 39 -10.08 -27.82 -11.94
CA ASP A 39 -8.89 -27.25 -11.32
C ASP A 39 -9.29 -26.11 -10.36
N ALA A 40 -9.42 -26.45 -9.08
CA ALA A 40 -9.78 -25.52 -8.02
C ALA A 40 -8.68 -24.48 -7.70
N SER A 41 -7.55 -24.50 -8.42
CA SER A 41 -6.44 -23.56 -8.21
C SER A 41 -6.68 -22.19 -8.86
N VAL A 42 -7.67 -22.07 -9.76
CA VAL A 42 -8.06 -20.79 -10.36
C VAL A 42 -9.05 -20.06 -9.46
N ALA A 43 -8.54 -19.46 -8.39
CA ALA A 43 -9.30 -18.46 -7.63
C ALA A 43 -9.67 -17.29 -8.57
N PRO A 44 -10.90 -16.74 -8.50
CA PRO A 44 -11.26 -15.54 -9.25
C PRO A 44 -10.29 -14.39 -8.92
N PRO A 45 -9.96 -13.51 -9.89
CA PRO A 45 -9.17 -12.33 -9.58
C PRO A 45 -9.89 -11.48 -8.53
N ALA A 46 -9.16 -11.03 -7.52
CA ALA A 46 -9.68 -10.05 -6.57
C ALA A 46 -9.96 -8.75 -7.33
N VAL A 47 -11.23 -8.33 -7.33
CA VAL A 47 -11.65 -7.03 -7.87
C VAL A 47 -11.61 -6.05 -6.72
N GLU A 48 -10.64 -5.13 -6.74
CA GLU A 48 -10.62 -4.00 -5.82
C GLU A 48 -11.45 -2.85 -6.41
N ASP A 49 -12.39 -2.34 -5.61
CA ASP A 49 -13.26 -1.21 -5.99
C ASP A 49 -12.62 0.17 -5.73
N PHE A 50 -11.39 0.19 -5.17
CA PHE A 50 -10.63 1.37 -4.78
C PHE A 50 -11.34 2.32 -3.78
N SER A 51 -12.39 1.86 -3.09
CA SER A 51 -13.13 2.64 -2.11
C SER A 51 -12.36 2.74 -0.80
N TYR A 52 -11.91 3.94 -0.45
CA TYR A 52 -11.25 4.17 0.83
C TYR A 52 -12.28 4.34 1.98
N PRO A 53 -12.17 3.61 3.11
CA PRO A 53 -13.08 3.75 4.24
C PRO A 53 -13.16 5.19 4.76
N GLY A 54 -14.37 5.77 4.79
CA GLY A 54 -14.58 7.15 5.25
C GLY A 54 -14.36 8.25 4.20
N ALA A 55 -14.06 7.92 2.94
CA ALA A 55 -13.94 8.93 1.87
C ALA A 55 -15.27 9.50 1.34
N SER A 56 -16.41 9.03 1.87
CA SER A 56 -17.73 9.54 1.53
C SER A 56 -17.84 11.05 1.84
N GLY A 57 -18.05 11.86 0.81
CA GLY A 57 -18.25 13.31 0.96
C GLY A 57 -16.97 14.16 1.01
N ILE A 58 -15.79 13.62 0.73
CA ILE A 58 -14.54 14.39 0.60
C ILE A 58 -13.97 14.18 -0.81
N SER A 59 -14.35 15.03 -1.76
CA SER A 59 -14.05 14.83 -3.19
C SER A 59 -12.62 15.19 -3.63
N ASN A 60 -11.90 15.97 -2.82
CA ASN A 60 -10.68 16.67 -3.27
C ASN A 60 -9.38 16.10 -2.66
N VAL A 61 -9.45 15.03 -1.88
CA VAL A 61 -8.29 14.25 -1.46
C VAL A 61 -8.28 12.92 -2.22
N LYS A 62 -7.16 12.58 -2.86
CA LYS A 62 -6.94 11.22 -3.37
C LYS A 62 -6.06 10.47 -2.38
N LEU A 63 -6.43 9.25 -2.02
CA LEU A 63 -5.65 8.40 -1.11
C LEU A 63 -5.05 7.27 -1.93
N LEU A 64 -3.71 7.27 -2.09
CA LEU A 64 -3.03 6.45 -3.09
C LEU A 64 -2.51 5.13 -2.52
N ARG A 65 -1.93 5.17 -1.31
CA ARG A 65 -1.35 4.01 -0.62
C ARG A 65 -1.08 4.36 0.84
N GLY A 66 -1.41 3.48 1.78
CA GLY A 66 -1.00 3.63 3.18
C GLY A 66 -0.71 2.30 3.85
N ASP A 67 -0.18 2.35 5.07
CA ASP A 67 0.07 1.18 5.93
C ASP A 67 -1.03 0.96 7.00
N GLY A 68 -2.09 1.78 6.97
CA GLY A 68 -3.17 1.78 7.98
C GLY A 68 -2.82 2.53 9.27
N GLY A 69 -1.58 3.00 9.44
CA GLY A 69 -1.16 3.83 10.58
C GLY A 69 -1.65 5.27 10.52
N ILE A 70 -2.14 5.72 9.35
CA ILE A 70 -2.80 7.01 9.12
C ILE A 70 -4.10 6.75 8.35
N MET A 71 -5.24 7.20 8.89
CA MET A 71 -6.57 6.99 8.29
C MET A 71 -7.37 8.29 8.18
N LEU A 72 -8.03 8.51 7.05
CA LEU A 72 -8.95 9.63 6.84
C LEU A 72 -10.07 9.62 7.90
N ALA A 73 -10.42 10.79 8.43
CA ALA A 73 -11.35 10.91 9.55
C ALA A 73 -12.22 12.17 9.47
N ASP A 74 -13.36 12.12 10.16
CA ASP A 74 -14.26 13.25 10.34
C ASP A 74 -13.60 14.34 11.21
N CYS A 75 -13.53 15.55 10.66
CA CYS A 75 -12.94 16.73 11.30
C CYS A 75 -13.70 17.26 12.52
N SER A 76 -14.93 16.79 12.77
CA SER A 76 -15.69 17.05 14.00
C SER A 76 -15.21 16.19 15.19
N THR A 77 -14.37 15.18 14.94
CA THR A 77 -13.83 14.26 15.96
C THR A 77 -12.37 14.55 16.32
N PRO A 78 -11.87 14.14 17.50
CA PRO A 78 -10.46 14.27 17.86
C PRO A 78 -9.54 13.52 16.88
N THR A 79 -8.70 14.29 16.18
CA THR A 79 -7.82 13.81 15.10
C THR A 79 -6.37 14.23 15.37
N GLN A 80 -5.41 13.42 14.91
CA GLN A 80 -3.98 13.64 15.20
C GLN A 80 -3.25 14.47 14.13
N ILE A 81 -3.80 14.54 12.92
CA ILE A 81 -3.22 15.28 11.79
C ILE A 81 -4.34 16.04 11.08
N GLN A 82 -4.12 17.32 10.79
CA GLN A 82 -5.07 18.20 10.10
C GLN A 82 -4.32 18.98 9.01
N LEU A 83 -4.73 18.81 7.76
CA LEU A 83 -4.18 19.53 6.60
C LEU A 83 -5.15 20.62 6.18
N TRP A 84 -4.77 21.87 6.37
CA TRP A 84 -5.57 23.04 6.05
C TRP A 84 -5.39 23.42 4.58
N THR A 85 -6.48 23.48 3.82
CA THR A 85 -6.45 23.62 2.36
C THR A 85 -7.53 24.60 1.87
N ARG A 86 -7.25 25.27 0.73
CA ARG A 86 -8.22 26.11 0.01
C ARG A 86 -9.25 25.30 -0.77
N ALA A 87 -8.96 24.03 -1.07
CA ALA A 87 -9.78 23.15 -1.90
C ALA A 87 -10.18 21.83 -1.18
N PRO A 88 -10.79 21.87 0.02
CA PRO A 88 -11.06 20.68 0.84
C PRO A 88 -12.14 19.74 0.26
N GLY A 89 -13.06 20.25 -0.55
CA GLY A 89 -14.17 19.44 -1.08
C GLY A 89 -15.21 19.02 -0.03
N ASN A 90 -15.22 19.69 1.13
CA ASN A 90 -16.19 19.55 2.21
C ASN A 90 -16.52 20.94 2.80
N THR A 91 -17.27 21.01 3.91
CA THR A 91 -17.62 22.27 4.60
C THR A 91 -16.55 22.80 5.56
N ASP A 92 -15.59 21.96 5.94
CA ASP A 92 -14.40 22.37 6.67
C ASP A 92 -13.42 23.08 5.73
N ASN A 93 -12.44 23.81 6.28
CA ASN A 93 -11.28 24.31 5.53
C ASN A 93 -10.04 23.40 5.70
N LYS A 94 -10.27 22.13 6.01
CA LYS A 94 -9.24 21.15 6.37
C LYS A 94 -9.67 19.71 6.06
N ILE A 95 -8.68 18.85 5.84
CA ILE A 95 -8.81 17.38 5.81
C ILE A 95 -8.16 16.82 7.07
N CYS A 96 -8.84 15.89 7.75
CA CYS A 96 -8.37 15.37 9.03
C CYS A 96 -8.06 13.88 8.95
N PHE A 97 -7.07 13.45 9.73
CA PHE A 97 -6.64 12.06 9.81
C PHE A 97 -6.45 11.64 11.26
N THR A 98 -6.79 10.39 11.54
CA THR A 98 -6.34 9.69 12.75
C THR A 98 -4.99 9.05 12.51
N ALA A 99 -4.17 9.01 13.56
CA ALA A 99 -2.85 8.37 13.58
C ALA A 99 -2.63 7.73 14.96
N PRO A 100 -3.25 6.57 15.24
CA PRO A 100 -3.22 5.96 16.58
C PRO A 100 -1.84 5.38 16.94
N ALA A 101 -1.04 4.95 15.96
CA ALA A 101 0.31 4.44 16.18
C ALA A 101 1.35 5.58 16.28
N VAL A 102 2.56 5.24 16.75
CA VAL A 102 3.74 6.15 16.78
C VAL A 102 4.54 6.13 15.47
N THR A 103 4.09 5.33 14.51
CA THR A 103 4.59 5.21 13.13
C THR A 103 3.39 5.06 12.22
N GLY A 104 3.49 5.53 10.99
CA GLY A 104 2.44 5.38 9.99
C GLY A 104 2.83 6.10 8.70
N TYR A 105 2.25 5.65 7.59
CA TYR A 105 2.56 6.14 6.24
C TYR A 105 1.29 6.26 5.40
N LEU A 106 1.19 7.37 4.69
CA LEU A 106 0.15 7.61 3.69
C LEU A 106 0.71 8.44 2.54
N ALA A 107 0.69 7.88 1.32
CA ALA A 107 0.75 8.62 0.08
C ALA A 107 -0.67 9.04 -0.34
N LEU A 108 -0.79 10.30 -0.72
CA LEU A 108 -2.04 10.98 -1.06
C LEU A 108 -1.81 12.03 -2.13
N GLU A 109 -2.86 12.66 -2.63
CA GLU A 109 -2.79 13.96 -3.30
C GLU A 109 -3.84 14.86 -2.64
N LEU A 110 -3.38 15.95 -2.02
CA LEU A 110 -4.24 17.03 -1.53
C LEU A 110 -3.69 18.37 -2.02
N PRO A 111 -4.34 19.04 -3.00
CA PRO A 111 -3.88 20.33 -3.51
C PRO A 111 -4.15 21.48 -2.52
N ASP A 112 -3.54 22.62 -2.83
CA ASP A 112 -3.75 23.93 -2.19
C ASP A 112 -3.69 23.91 -0.65
N VAL A 113 -2.80 23.07 -0.11
CA VAL A 113 -2.53 23.01 1.33
C VAL A 113 -1.65 24.21 1.72
N PHE A 114 -2.09 24.94 2.74
CA PHE A 114 -1.41 26.13 3.27
C PHE A 114 -0.89 25.96 4.70
N ALA A 115 -1.37 24.95 5.44
CA ALA A 115 -0.79 24.58 6.73
C ALA A 115 -1.04 23.11 7.08
N ALA A 116 -0.17 22.57 7.93
CA ALA A 116 -0.35 21.28 8.59
C ALA A 116 -0.32 21.48 10.11
N GLN A 117 -1.27 20.88 10.79
CA GLN A 117 -1.40 20.89 12.25
C GLN A 117 -1.42 19.45 12.79
N THR A 118 -0.88 19.26 13.97
CA THR A 118 -0.87 17.97 14.65
C THR A 118 -1.40 18.08 16.08
N ALA A 119 -1.88 16.95 16.59
CA ALA A 119 -2.21 16.76 18.00
C ALA A 119 -1.72 15.38 18.44
N GLY A 120 -0.92 15.31 19.50
CA GLY A 120 -0.37 14.08 20.06
C GLY A 120 0.64 13.34 19.19
N ARG A 121 0.94 13.77 17.95
CA ARG A 121 1.91 13.14 17.03
C ARG A 121 2.82 14.16 16.35
N ALA A 122 4.09 13.82 16.15
CA ALA A 122 4.97 14.51 15.22
C ALA A 122 4.83 13.86 13.83
N VAL A 123 4.89 14.66 12.77
CA VAL A 123 4.65 14.21 11.39
C VAL A 123 5.60 14.89 10.41
N ARG A 124 6.20 14.11 9.51
CA ARG A 124 6.83 14.64 8.29
C ARG A 124 5.80 14.70 7.17
N VAL A 125 5.68 15.86 6.54
CA VAL A 125 4.77 16.11 5.43
C VAL A 125 5.59 16.26 4.15
N GLY A 126 5.36 15.36 3.19
CA GLY A 126 5.91 15.45 1.84
C GLY A 126 5.06 16.37 0.97
N LEU A 127 5.72 17.27 0.25
CA LEU A 127 5.14 18.38 -0.48
C LEU A 127 5.65 18.42 -1.92
N THR A 128 4.80 18.78 -2.87
CA THR A 128 5.19 19.11 -4.24
C THR A 128 4.70 20.51 -4.60
N ALA A 129 5.61 21.37 -5.04
CA ALA A 129 5.32 22.73 -5.51
C ALA A 129 6.05 22.99 -6.83
N ALA A 130 5.35 23.50 -7.85
CA ALA A 130 5.90 23.74 -9.19
C ALA A 130 6.68 22.55 -9.80
N GLY A 131 6.30 21.31 -9.45
CA GLY A 131 6.97 20.08 -9.90
C GLY A 131 8.21 19.65 -9.09
N ALA A 132 8.65 20.44 -8.10
CA ALA A 132 9.73 20.08 -7.19
C ALA A 132 9.18 19.44 -5.90
N SER A 133 9.77 18.32 -5.47
CA SER A 133 9.45 17.66 -4.20
C SER A 133 10.30 18.22 -3.05
N GLN A 134 9.68 18.41 -1.90
CA GLN A 134 10.32 18.80 -0.64
C GLN A 134 9.59 18.16 0.55
N SER A 135 10.10 18.30 1.76
CA SER A 135 9.41 17.87 2.98
C SER A 135 9.56 18.88 4.11
N THR A 136 8.55 18.99 4.97
CA THR A 136 8.62 19.76 6.21
C THR A 136 8.29 18.87 7.41
N ASP A 137 8.87 19.17 8.57
CA ASP A 137 8.57 18.51 9.82
C ASP A 137 7.60 19.35 10.65
N VAL A 138 6.49 18.74 11.05
CA VAL A 138 5.50 19.31 11.96
C VAL A 138 5.73 18.67 13.34
N PRO A 139 6.15 19.44 14.36
CA PRO A 139 6.41 18.89 15.68
C PRO A 139 5.11 18.37 16.31
N LYS A 140 5.25 17.59 17.38
CA LYS A 140 4.10 17.14 18.19
C LYS A 140 3.34 18.35 18.74
N ASP A 141 2.01 18.33 18.62
CA ASP A 141 1.12 19.41 19.09
C ASP A 141 1.42 20.76 18.39
N GLY A 142 1.87 20.70 17.13
CA GLY A 142 2.39 21.82 16.37
C GLY A 142 1.47 22.34 15.26
N PHE A 143 1.79 23.53 14.75
CA PHE A 143 1.18 24.13 13.56
C PHE A 143 2.28 24.70 12.66
N THR A 144 2.34 24.26 11.40
CA THR A 144 3.39 24.63 10.45
C THR A 144 2.75 25.10 9.14
N GLY A 145 3.04 26.33 8.73
CA GLY A 145 2.65 26.86 7.42
C GLY A 145 3.43 26.18 6.29
N VAL A 146 2.79 26.02 5.13
CA VAL A 146 3.38 25.50 3.88
C VAL A 146 2.80 26.26 2.68
N GLY A 147 3.47 26.23 1.51
CA GLY A 147 2.95 26.86 0.30
C GLY A 147 2.51 28.33 0.51
N GLU A 148 1.25 28.63 0.17
CA GLU A 148 0.66 29.96 0.34
C GLU A 148 0.70 30.48 1.79
N GLY A 149 0.67 29.59 2.79
CA GLY A 149 0.79 29.96 4.21
C GLY A 149 2.17 30.51 4.60
N LEU A 150 3.17 30.38 3.71
CA LEU A 150 4.50 31.01 3.80
C LEU A 150 4.72 32.06 2.70
N GLY A 151 3.66 32.46 1.98
CA GLY A 151 3.77 33.33 0.80
C GLY A 151 4.45 32.68 -0.41
N GLN A 152 4.55 31.34 -0.43
CA GLN A 152 5.11 30.56 -1.54
C GLN A 152 4.00 30.10 -2.50
N ALA A 153 4.39 29.47 -3.61
CA ALA A 153 3.45 28.91 -4.59
C ALA A 153 2.51 27.86 -3.97
N PRO A 154 1.30 27.68 -4.54
CA PRO A 154 0.39 26.58 -4.18
C PRO A 154 1.11 25.23 -4.15
N THR A 155 0.84 24.45 -3.11
CA THR A 155 1.59 23.24 -2.77
C THR A 155 0.62 22.09 -2.56
N THR A 156 0.93 20.95 -3.17
CA THR A 156 0.21 19.69 -2.99
C THR A 156 0.90 18.86 -1.92
N VAL A 157 0.16 18.38 -0.92
CA VAL A 157 0.67 17.33 -0.02
C VAL A 157 0.60 15.99 -0.75
N VAL A 158 1.75 15.30 -0.79
CA VAL A 158 1.92 14.01 -1.47
C VAL A 158 2.24 12.85 -0.51
N GLU A 159 2.69 13.15 0.70
CA GLU A 159 3.06 12.15 1.70
C GLU A 159 2.79 12.64 3.13
N LEU A 160 2.36 11.74 4.01
CA LEU A 160 2.41 11.89 5.47
C LEU A 160 3.18 10.71 6.07
N ARG A 161 4.08 11.01 7.03
CA ARG A 161 4.76 10.01 7.86
C ARG A 161 4.71 10.42 9.33
N VAL A 162 4.19 9.57 10.19
CA VAL A 162 4.29 9.77 11.65
C VAL A 162 5.75 9.55 12.08
N THR A 163 6.29 10.46 12.90
CA THR A 163 7.68 10.46 13.35
C THR A 163 7.85 10.46 14.88
N GLY A 164 6.76 10.57 15.66
CA GLY A 164 6.74 10.50 17.14
C GLY A 164 5.39 10.87 17.76
#